data_AF-X1R5K1-F1
#
_entry.id   AF-X1R5K1-F1
#
_cell.length_a   1.000
_cell.length_b   1.000
_cell.length_c   1.000
_cell.angle_alpha   90.00
_cell.angle_beta   90.00
_cell.angle_gamma   90.00
#
_symmetry.space_group_name_H-M   'P 1'
#
loop_
_entity.id
_entity.type
_entity.pdbx_description
1 polymer ?
#
loop_
_entity_poly.entity_id
_entity_poly.type
_entity_poly.pdbx_seq_one_letter_code
_entity_poly.pdbx_strand_id
1 'polypeptide(L)'
;DLLSDLCAGLVGGLGLAPGANLSDEIAVFEATHGSAPKYAGLNKVNPMAMMLSGVMMLRHLGEGTSAGRLEKAIAEVIAEGRNVTYDLKPEAPDTAVGTSQVADAVIEKLKGN
;
A
#
# COMPACT_ATOMS: atom_id res chain seq x y z
N ASP A 1 -15.25 -9.42 0.66
CA ASP A 1 -16.10 -8.92 -0.43
C ASP A 1 -16.94 -7.72 0.01
N LEU A 2 -18.25 -7.83 0.26
CA LEU A 2 -19.08 -6.62 0.45
C LEU A 2 -18.71 -5.76 1.66
N LEU A 3 -18.53 -6.37 2.82
CA LEU A 3 -18.21 -5.61 4.04
C LEU A 3 -16.77 -5.11 4.05
N SER A 4 -15.81 -5.90 3.54
CA SER A 4 -14.41 -5.49 3.45
C SER A 4 -14.22 -4.34 2.47
N ASP A 5 -14.94 -4.35 1.34
CA ASP A 5 -14.85 -3.30 0.32
C ASP A 5 -15.48 -1.99 0.83
N LEU A 6 -16.59 -2.09 1.57
CA LEU A 6 -17.18 -0.94 2.26
C LEU A 6 -16.20 -0.34 3.29
N CYS A 7 -15.56 -1.18 4.10
CA CYS A 7 -14.56 -0.74 5.07
C CYS A 7 -13.34 -0.10 4.38
N ALA A 8 -12.86 -0.66 3.28
CA ALA A 8 -11.79 -0.08 2.48
C ALA A 8 -12.18 1.31 1.96
N GLY A 9 -13.42 1.48 1.49
CA GLY A 9 -13.96 2.77 1.05
C GLY A 9 -13.96 3.85 2.14
N LEU A 10 -14.13 3.48 3.42
CA LEU A 10 -14.16 4.44 4.55
C LEU A 10 -12.78 5.00 4.92
N VAL A 11 -11.69 4.32 4.54
CA VAL A 11 -10.32 4.66 4.98
C VAL A 11 -9.39 5.10 3.84
N GLY A 12 -9.95 5.42 2.67
CA GLY A 12 -9.19 5.91 1.51
C GLY A 12 -9.21 4.99 0.28
N GLY A 13 -10.01 3.93 0.30
CA GLY A 13 -10.30 3.07 -0.84
C GLY A 13 -9.47 1.80 -0.91
N LEU A 14 -9.79 0.95 -1.89
CA LEU A 14 -9.16 -0.36 -2.10
C LEU A 14 -7.64 -0.28 -2.37
N GLY A 15 -7.13 0.88 -2.81
CA GLY A 15 -5.69 1.11 -3.00
C GLY A 15 -4.86 1.07 -1.71
N LEU A 16 -5.52 1.10 -0.56
CA LEU A 16 -4.92 1.01 0.77
C LEU A 16 -5.29 -0.27 1.54
N ALA A 17 -6.10 -1.16 0.97
CA ALA A 17 -6.59 -2.33 1.68
C ALA A 17 -5.70 -3.57 1.43
N PRO A 18 -4.89 -4.00 2.41
CA PRO A 18 -4.08 -5.20 2.31
C PRO A 18 -4.90 -6.47 2.51
N GLY A 19 -4.35 -7.61 2.12
CA GLY A 19 -4.99 -8.91 2.25
C GLY A 19 -4.01 -10.02 2.64
N ALA A 20 -4.57 -11.03 3.30
CA ALA A 20 -3.88 -12.26 3.62
C ALA A 20 -4.85 -13.44 3.61
N ASN A 21 -4.44 -14.53 2.97
CA ASN A 21 -5.10 -15.82 2.97
C ASN A 21 -4.20 -16.79 3.76
N LEU A 22 -4.68 -17.25 4.92
CA LEU A 22 -3.91 -18.05 5.87
C LEU A 22 -4.49 -19.47 5.95
N SER A 23 -3.60 -20.46 6.01
CA SER A 23 -3.90 -21.85 6.34
C SER A 23 -2.85 -22.38 7.31
N ASP A 24 -3.02 -23.61 7.80
CA ASP A 24 -2.08 -24.23 8.74
C ASP A 24 -0.69 -24.50 8.12
N GLU A 25 -0.62 -24.64 6.79
CA GLU A 25 0.60 -25.01 6.07
C GLU A 25 1.15 -23.87 5.20
N ILE A 26 0.29 -22.98 4.71
CA ILE A 26 0.62 -21.98 3.70
C ILE A 26 -0.06 -20.65 4.04
N ALA A 27 0.67 -19.55 3.84
CA ALA A 27 0.14 -18.19 3.89
C ALA A 27 0.43 -17.45 2.57
N VAL A 28 -0.58 -16.76 2.03
CA VAL A 28 -0.48 -15.91 0.83
C VAL A 28 -0.88 -14.49 1.19
N PHE A 29 -0.07 -13.51 0.83
CA PHE A 29 -0.31 -12.10 1.12
C PHE A 29 -0.45 -11.34 -0.19
N GLU A 30 -1.57 -10.65 -0.36
CA GLU A 30 -1.92 -9.99 -1.63
C GLU A 30 -2.77 -8.74 -1.38
N ALA A 31 -2.68 -7.76 -2.27
CA ALA A 31 -3.58 -6.62 -2.23
C ALA A 31 -5.02 -7.06 -2.54
N THR A 32 -6.00 -6.44 -1.89
CA THR A 32 -7.43 -6.77 -2.10
C THR A 32 -7.96 -6.34 -3.47
N HIS A 33 -7.29 -5.39 -4.13
CA HIS A 33 -7.71 -4.90 -5.43
C HIS A 33 -7.33 -5.86 -6.57
N GLY A 34 -8.09 -5.83 -7.67
CA GLY A 34 -7.79 -6.61 -8.88
C GLY A 34 -6.62 -6.06 -9.72
N SER A 35 -6.40 -6.67 -10.89
CA SER A 35 -5.23 -6.42 -11.76
C SER A 35 -5.19 -5.06 -12.48
N ALA A 36 -6.30 -4.32 -12.51
CA ALA A 36 -6.42 -3.00 -13.16
C ALA A 36 -5.70 -2.89 -14.53
N PRO A 37 -6.04 -3.73 -15.53
CA PRO A 37 -5.23 -3.93 -16.75
C PRO A 37 -5.04 -2.64 -17.57
N LYS A 38 -5.98 -1.70 -17.50
CA LYS A 38 -5.88 -0.38 -18.13
C LYS A 38 -4.71 0.49 -17.64
N TYR A 39 -4.12 0.16 -16.49
CA TYR A 39 -2.99 0.88 -15.91
C TYR A 39 -1.67 0.09 -15.92
N ALA A 40 -1.67 -1.11 -16.51
CA ALA A 40 -0.48 -1.93 -16.61
C ALA A 40 0.63 -1.19 -17.39
N GLY A 41 1.84 -1.15 -16.83
CA GLY A 41 3.01 -0.49 -17.45
C GLY A 41 2.99 1.04 -17.43
N LEU A 42 1.98 1.68 -16.85
CA LEU A 42 1.86 3.15 -16.88
C LEU A 42 2.50 3.87 -15.69
N ASN A 43 3.11 3.13 -14.75
CA ASN A 43 3.68 3.69 -13.52
C ASN A 43 2.69 4.62 -12.78
N LYS A 44 1.42 4.21 -12.65
CA LYS A 44 0.33 5.08 -12.17
C LYS A 44 -0.41 4.57 -10.94
N VAL A 45 -0.43 3.26 -10.70
CA VAL A 45 -1.25 2.64 -9.65
C VAL A 45 -0.61 2.80 -8.29
N ASN A 46 -1.44 2.96 -7.26
CA ASN A 46 -1.02 3.00 -5.87
C ASN A 46 -0.42 1.65 -5.42
N PRO A 47 0.87 1.59 -5.03
CA PRO A 47 1.48 0.34 -4.56
C PRO A 47 1.21 0.03 -3.08
N MET A 48 0.52 0.91 -2.33
CA MET A 48 0.45 0.83 -0.87
C MET A 48 -0.27 -0.41 -0.34
N ALA A 49 -1.39 -0.83 -0.93
CA ALA A 49 -2.07 -2.08 -0.53
C ALA A 49 -1.13 -3.30 -0.61
N MET A 50 -0.30 -3.38 -1.66
CA MET A 50 0.68 -4.46 -1.80
C MET A 50 1.78 -4.37 -0.74
N MET A 51 2.30 -3.17 -0.48
CA MET A 51 3.32 -2.98 0.55
C MET A 51 2.78 -3.29 1.96
N LEU A 52 1.53 -2.91 2.26
CA LEU A 52 0.86 -3.24 3.52
C LEU A 52 0.57 -4.75 3.64
N SER A 53 0.31 -5.44 2.54
CA SER A 53 0.23 -6.92 2.53
C SER A 53 1.60 -7.52 2.86
N GLY A 54 2.69 -6.91 2.37
CA GLY A 54 4.05 -7.22 2.80
C GLY A 54 4.30 -6.97 4.29
N VAL A 55 3.71 -5.93 4.89
CA VAL A 55 3.75 -5.72 6.36
C VAL A 55 3.09 -6.88 7.09
N MET A 56 1.92 -7.34 6.64
CA MET A 56 1.24 -8.50 7.22
C MET A 56 2.12 -9.77 7.13
N MET A 57 2.79 -9.97 5.98
CA MET A 57 3.73 -11.07 5.79
C MET A 57 4.91 -11.00 6.77
N LEU A 58 5.55 -9.84 6.90
CA LEU A 58 6.66 -9.65 7.86
C LEU A 58 6.22 -9.97 9.29
N ARG A 59 5.02 -9.53 9.70
CA ARG A 59 4.46 -9.87 11.01
C ARG A 59 4.24 -11.38 11.16
N HIS A 60 3.73 -12.04 10.12
CA HIS A 60 3.54 -13.50 10.11
C HIS A 60 4.86 -14.27 10.23
N LEU A 61 5.94 -13.76 9.64
CA LEU A 61 7.29 -14.34 9.71
C LEU A 61 8.04 -14.05 11.03
N GLY A 62 7.43 -13.32 11.97
CA GLY A 62 8.07 -12.90 13.22
C GLY A 62 8.99 -11.67 13.09
N GLU A 63 9.02 -11.04 11.92
CA GLU A 63 9.84 -9.86 11.59
C GLU A 63 9.15 -8.55 12.02
N GLY A 64 8.74 -8.48 13.30
CA GLY A 64 7.93 -7.38 13.84
C GLY A 64 8.60 -6.00 13.75
N THR A 65 9.92 -5.93 13.94
CA THR A 65 10.69 -4.67 13.81
C THR A 65 10.66 -4.16 12.37
N SER A 66 10.92 -5.05 11.40
CA SER A 66 10.91 -4.73 9.98
C SER A 66 9.51 -4.31 9.52
N ALA A 67 8.47 -5.03 9.97
CA ALA A 67 7.07 -4.69 9.72
C ALA A 67 6.72 -3.29 10.24
N GLY A 68 7.06 -2.99 11.50
CA GLY A 68 6.77 -1.69 12.12
C GLY A 68 7.48 -0.53 11.43
N ARG A 69 8.73 -0.73 10.98
CA ARG A 69 9.47 0.28 10.20
C ARG A 69 8.80 0.57 8.87
N LEU A 70 8.39 -0.46 8.12
CA LEU A 70 7.71 -0.30 6.84
C LEU A 70 6.34 0.35 6.99
N GLU A 71 5.54 -0.10 7.96
CA GLU A 71 4.22 0.47 8.24
C GLU A 71 4.31 1.96 8.62
N LYS A 72 5.26 2.32 9.48
CA LYS A 72 5.53 3.71 9.85
C LYS A 72 5.96 4.54 8.64
N ALA A 73 6.85 4.03 7.80
CA ALA A 73 7.31 4.72 6.60
C ALA A 73 6.16 4.99 5.61
N ILE A 74 5.28 4.02 5.39
CA ILE A 74 4.07 4.19 4.57
C ILE A 74 3.16 5.27 5.16
N ALA A 75 2.89 5.21 6.47
CA ALA A 75 2.06 6.18 7.16
C ALA A 75 2.62 7.61 7.06
N GLU A 76 3.94 7.79 7.19
CA GLU A 76 4.60 9.09 7.02
C GLU A 76 4.46 9.63 5.60
N VAL A 77 4.62 8.79 4.57
CA VAL A 77 4.43 9.22 3.16
C VAL A 77 3.00 9.65 2.89
N ILE A 78 2.02 8.90 3.41
CA ILE A 78 0.59 9.26 3.30
C ILE A 78 0.32 10.58 4.03
N ALA A 79 0.80 10.72 5.26
CA ALA A 79 0.56 11.91 6.09
C ALA A 79 1.19 13.17 5.49
N GLU A 80 2.36 13.07 4.85
CA GLU A 80 2.95 14.20 4.13
C GLU A 80 2.17 14.58 2.86
N GLY A 81 1.49 13.62 2.24
CA GLY A 81 0.67 13.84 1.04
C GLY A 81 1.42 14.35 -0.19
N ARG A 82 2.76 14.48 -0.15
CA ARG A 82 3.55 15.01 -1.28
C ARG A 82 3.73 13.99 -2.40
N ASN A 83 4.27 12.82 -2.06
CA ASN A 83 4.62 11.75 -3.02
C ASN A 83 3.61 10.60 -2.93
N VAL A 84 2.37 10.87 -3.31
CA VAL A 84 1.28 9.87 -3.37
C VAL A 84 0.64 9.84 -4.77
N THR A 85 0.01 8.73 -5.11
CA THR A 85 -0.68 8.52 -6.39
C THR A 85 -2.01 9.26 -6.47
N TYR A 86 -2.58 9.31 -7.68
CA TYR A 86 -3.75 10.12 -8.03
C TYR A 86 -5.00 9.82 -7.19
N ASP A 87 -5.15 8.58 -6.73
CA ASP A 87 -6.26 8.10 -5.90
C ASP A 87 -6.23 8.70 -4.48
N LEU A 88 -5.07 9.13 -4.00
CA LEU A 88 -4.91 9.85 -2.73
C LEU A 88 -4.85 11.38 -2.91
N LYS A 89 -5.00 11.88 -4.14
CA LYS A 89 -5.03 13.32 -4.49
C LYS A 89 -6.20 13.66 -5.41
N PRO A 90 -7.46 13.41 -5.00
CA PRO A 90 -8.62 13.69 -5.86
C PRO A 90 -8.77 15.17 -6.23
N GLU A 91 -8.35 16.09 -5.35
CA GLU A 91 -8.49 17.54 -5.56
C GLU A 91 -7.32 18.17 -6.35
N ALA A 92 -6.20 17.46 -6.49
CA ALA A 92 -4.99 17.96 -7.16
C ALA A 92 -4.25 16.85 -7.93
N PRO A 93 -4.91 16.17 -8.87
CA PRO A 93 -4.37 14.99 -9.55
C PRO A 93 -3.11 15.29 -10.38
N ASP A 94 -2.95 16.52 -10.85
CA ASP A 94 -1.77 16.97 -11.61
C ASP A 94 -0.48 16.97 -10.77
N THR A 95 -0.60 16.92 -9.45
CA THR A 95 0.53 16.85 -8.51
C THR A 95 0.81 15.41 -8.03
N ALA A 96 0.05 14.43 -8.50
CA ALA A 96 0.26 13.03 -8.14
C ALA A 96 1.52 12.47 -8.79
N VAL A 97 2.20 11.60 -8.06
CA VAL A 97 3.41 10.92 -8.56
C VAL A 97 3.08 9.49 -9.02
N GLY A 98 4.01 8.87 -9.72
CA GLY A 98 3.85 7.49 -10.19
C GLY A 98 4.16 6.44 -9.11
N THR A 99 3.87 5.17 -9.45
CA THR A 99 4.09 4.00 -8.59
C THR A 99 5.52 3.94 -8.03
N SER A 100 6.53 4.08 -8.89
CA SER A 100 7.94 4.04 -8.49
C SER A 100 8.30 5.18 -7.55
N GLN A 101 7.79 6.39 -7.79
CA GLN A 101 8.06 7.54 -6.93
C GLN A 101 7.46 7.39 -5.53
N VAL A 102 6.29 6.74 -5.41
CA VAL A 102 5.75 6.39 -4.09
C VAL A 102 6.67 5.39 -3.38
N ALA A 103 7.15 4.36 -4.08
CA ALA A 103 8.08 3.39 -3.51
C ALA A 103 9.41 4.04 -3.09
N ASP A 104 9.97 4.93 -3.91
CA ASP A 104 11.17 5.70 -3.58
C ASP A 104 10.97 6.53 -2.31
N ALA A 105 9.82 7.22 -2.19
CA ALA A 105 9.49 8.00 -0.99
C ALA A 105 9.44 7.12 0.27
N VAL A 106 8.85 5.93 0.19
CA VAL A 106 8.84 4.97 1.30
C VAL A 106 10.25 4.48 1.64
N ILE A 107 11.08 4.19 0.64
CA ILE A 107 12.48 3.78 0.84
C ILE A 107 13.28 4.88 1.54
N GLU A 108 13.10 6.14 1.18
CA GLU A 108 13.78 7.26 1.84
C GLU A 108 13.36 7.38 3.31
N LYS A 109 12.08 7.17 3.63
CA LYS A 109 11.61 7.11 5.03
C LYS A 109 12.22 5.95 5.83
N LEU A 110 12.48 4.83 5.17
CA LEU A 110 13.14 3.67 5.80
C LEU A 110 14.61 3.93 6.09
N LYS A 111 15.32 4.73 5.27
CA LYS A 111 16.74 5.08 5.48
C LYS A 111 16.93 6.16 6.54
N GLY A 112 15.97 7.08 6.67
CA GLY A 112 16.02 8.18 7.64
C GLY A 112 15.65 7.81 9.08
N ASN A 113 15.25 6.54 9.33
CA ASN A 113 14.90 5.99 10.64
C ASN A 113 15.86 4.85 11.06
#